data_AF-A0A7K3QMF1-F1
#
_entry.id   AF-A0A7K3QMF1-F1
#
_cell.length_a   1.000
_cell.length_b   1.000
_cell.length_c   1.000
_cell.angle_alpha   90.00
_cell.angle_beta   90.00
_cell.angle_gamma   90.00
#
_symmetry.space_group_name_H-M   'P 1'
#
loop_
_entity.id
_entity.type
_entity.pdbx_description
1 polymer ?
#
loop_
_entity_poly.entity_id
_entity_poly.type
_entity_poly.pdbx_seq_one_letter_code
_entity_poly.pdbx_strand_id
1 'polypeptide(L)'
;MRAVVWLVEGTWPACVDAVRVHAPHAREVVLLHVSGSEVPGVAHGAFAGLMGRGRAWEADPGDRVEALGDGSAAELLDAAADRLGRPCVREERAGRPEREVVA
;
A
#
# COMPACT_ATOMS: atom_id res chain seq x y z
N MET A 1 4.87 21.74 10.51
CA MET A 1 5.20 20.31 10.65
C MET A 1 4.39 19.52 9.64
N ARG A 2 5.03 18.50 9.05
CA ARG A 2 4.45 17.51 8.14
C ARG A 2 4.14 16.25 8.96
N ALA A 3 2.98 15.64 8.74
CA ALA A 3 2.62 14.35 9.33
C ALA A 3 2.52 13.32 8.19
N VAL A 4 3.25 12.22 8.31
CA VAL A 4 3.14 11.09 7.38
C VAL A 4 2.36 9.98 8.07
N VAL A 5 1.34 9.46 7.39
CA VAL A 5 0.45 8.42 7.87
C VAL A 5 0.63 7.23 6.95
N TRP A 6 1.33 6.22 7.43
CA TRP A 6 1.50 4.98 6.70
C TRP A 6 0.25 4.11 6.86
N LEU A 7 -0.34 3.74 5.73
CA LEU A 7 -1.59 3.01 5.67
C LEU A 7 -1.35 1.56 5.28
N VAL A 8 -1.80 0.67 6.16
CA VAL A 8 -1.79 -0.77 5.97
C VAL A 8 -3.23 -1.27 6.00
N GLU A 9 -3.55 -2.20 5.10
CA GLU A 9 -4.85 -2.86 4.99
C GLU A 9 -5.36 -3.36 6.35
N GLY A 10 -6.66 -3.20 6.60
CA GLY A 10 -7.33 -3.64 7.83
C GLY A 10 -7.13 -2.75 9.07
N THR A 11 -6.09 -1.92 9.14
CA THR A 11 -5.81 -1.07 10.33
C THR A 11 -5.79 0.43 10.06
N TRP A 12 -5.75 0.85 8.79
CA TRP A 12 -5.61 2.25 8.40
C TRP A 12 -6.65 3.24 8.99
N PRO A 13 -7.94 2.89 9.27
CA PRO A 13 -8.90 3.88 9.75
C PRO A 13 -8.50 4.51 11.09
N ALA A 14 -7.91 3.72 12.00
CA ALA A 14 -7.44 4.20 13.29
C ALA A 14 -6.24 5.15 13.14
N CYS A 15 -5.33 4.86 12.20
CA CYS A 15 -4.19 5.73 11.90
C CYS A 15 -4.63 7.09 11.35
N VAL A 16 -5.64 7.11 10.48
CA VAL A 16 -6.21 8.35 9.94
C VAL A 16 -6.92 9.17 11.03
N ASP A 17 -7.69 8.52 11.90
CA ASP A 17 -8.36 9.20 13.01
C ASP A 17 -7.36 9.80 14.01
N ALA A 18 -6.27 9.09 14.27
CA ALA A 18 -5.19 9.53 15.15
C ALA A 18 -4.56 10.86 14.70
N VAL A 19 -4.55 11.17 13.40
CA VAL A 19 -4.07 12.47 12.89
C VAL A 19 -4.86 13.63 13.49
N ARG A 20 -6.18 13.48 13.64
CA ARG A 20 -7.05 14.53 14.18
C ARG A 20 -6.76 14.81 15.65
N VAL A 21 -6.38 13.77 16.40
CA VAL A 21 -6.09 13.86 17.83
C VAL A 21 -4.67 14.36 18.07
N HIS A 22 -3.69 13.80 17.36
CA HIS A 22 -2.28 13.97 17.69
C HIS A 22 -1.56 15.00 16.80
N ALA A 23 -2.10 15.30 15.62
CA ALA A 23 -1.52 16.25 14.69
C ALA A 23 -2.55 17.25 14.10
N PRO A 24 -3.44 17.87 14.91
CA PRO A 24 -4.50 18.76 14.41
C PRO A 24 -3.93 19.96 13.63
N HIS A 25 -2.75 20.44 14.03
CA HIS A 25 -2.06 21.58 13.42
C HIS A 25 -0.98 21.19 12.40
N ALA A 26 -0.99 19.95 11.91
CA ALA A 26 -0.14 19.57 10.78
C ALA A 26 -0.44 20.51 9.60
N ARG A 27 0.62 21.12 9.05
CA ARG A 27 0.51 22.00 7.87
C ARG A 27 0.31 21.18 6.60
N GLU A 28 0.83 19.96 6.60
CA GLU A 28 0.72 18.99 5.53
C GLU A 28 0.52 17.60 6.15
N VAL A 29 -0.42 16.85 5.59
CA VAL A 29 -0.65 15.43 5.92
C VAL A 29 -0.38 14.63 4.66
N VAL A 30 0.45 13.61 4.76
CA VAL A 30 0.76 12.69 3.68
C VAL A 30 0.20 11.32 4.03
N LEU A 31 -0.68 10.82 3.19
CA LEU A 31 -1.19 9.45 3.25
C LEU A 31 -0.28 8.61 2.38
N LEU A 32 0.40 7.63 2.99
CA LEU A 32 1.38 6.79 2.33
C LEU A 32 0.91 5.35 2.33
N HIS A 33 0.76 4.74 1.16
CA HIS A 33 0.67 3.29 1.04
C HIS A 33 2.00 2.75 0.50
N VAL A 34 2.49 1.65 1.09
CA VAL A 34 3.70 0.96 0.59
C VAL A 34 3.32 -0.43 0.15
N SER A 35 3.30 -0.66 -1.16
CA SER A 35 3.11 -1.99 -1.75
C SER A 35 4.35 -2.83 -1.46
N GLY A 36 4.17 -3.92 -0.71
CA GLY A 36 5.28 -4.76 -0.26
C GLY A 36 5.88 -5.57 -1.41
N SER A 37 7.19 -5.44 -1.62
CA SER A 37 7.94 -6.26 -2.60
C SER A 37 7.98 -7.77 -2.29
N GLU A 38 7.51 -8.22 -1.12
CA GLU A 38 7.63 -9.61 -0.67
C GLU A 38 6.47 -10.53 -1.08
N VAL A 39 5.33 -9.98 -1.53
CA VAL A 39 4.16 -10.81 -1.88
C VAL A 39 4.28 -11.49 -3.25
N PRO A 40 4.80 -10.84 -4.32
CA PRO A 40 4.89 -11.47 -5.64
C PRO A 40 5.84 -12.68 -5.63
N GLY A 41 6.98 -12.57 -4.94
CA GLY A 41 8.00 -13.63 -4.91
C GLY A 41 7.56 -14.90 -4.18
N VAL A 42 6.77 -14.77 -3.12
CA VAL A 42 6.22 -15.93 -2.37
C VAL A 42 5.08 -16.59 -3.15
N ALA A 43 4.22 -15.80 -3.80
CA ALA A 43 3.14 -16.33 -4.64
C ALA A 43 3.68 -17.02 -5.91
N HIS A 44 4.64 -16.40 -6.60
CA HIS A 44 5.30 -16.97 -7.77
C HIS A 44 6.07 -18.26 -7.43
N GLY A 45 6.80 -18.27 -6.31
CA GLY A 45 7.52 -19.45 -5.83
C GLY A 45 6.61 -20.60 -5.40
N ALA A 46 5.49 -20.30 -4.72
CA ALA A 46 4.51 -21.30 -4.32
C ALA A 46 3.76 -21.89 -5.53
N PHE A 47 3.40 -21.07 -6.51
CA PHE A 47 2.67 -21.52 -7.70
C PHE A 47 3.55 -22.30 -8.69
N ALA A 48 4.80 -21.86 -8.91
CA ALA A 48 5.79 -22.60 -9.70
C ALA A 48 6.12 -23.97 -9.09
N GLY A 49 6.05 -24.08 -7.76
CA GLY A 49 6.22 -25.35 -7.03
C GLY A 49 5.07 -26.35 -7.24
N LEU A 50 3.85 -25.87 -7.54
CA LEU A 50 2.66 -26.70 -7.71
C LEU A 50 2.47 -27.23 -9.14
N MET A 51 2.96 -26.53 -10.16
CA MET A 51 2.65 -26.86 -11.58
C MET A 51 3.71 -27.68 -12.31
N GLY A 52 4.84 -27.98 -11.67
CA GLY A 52 5.93 -28.72 -12.30
C GLY A 52 6.61 -27.92 -13.42
N ARG A 53 7.90 -28.18 -13.62
CA ARG A 53 8.73 -27.44 -14.59
C ARG A 53 8.25 -27.64 -16.02
N GLY A 54 7.36 -26.77 -16.50
CA GLY A 54 7.10 -26.63 -17.92
C GLY A 54 5.68 -26.24 -18.25
N ARG A 55 5.35 -24.95 -18.09
CA ARG A 55 4.57 -24.15 -19.06
C ARG A 55 4.81 -22.67 -18.78
N ALA A 56 5.84 -22.12 -19.38
CA ALA A 56 5.89 -20.68 -19.66
C ALA A 56 5.10 -20.47 -20.95
N TRP A 57 3.94 -19.80 -20.88
CA TRP A 57 3.26 -19.05 -21.96
C TRP A 57 1.73 -19.09 -21.84
N GLU A 58 1.19 -18.53 -20.76
CA GLU A 58 -0.19 -18.01 -20.72
C GLU A 58 -0.30 -17.14 -19.47
N ALA A 59 -0.22 -15.81 -19.65
CA ALA A 59 -0.40 -14.73 -18.69
C ALA A 59 -0.17 -15.09 -17.20
N ASP A 60 1.01 -14.76 -16.66
CA ASP A 60 1.37 -15.05 -15.27
C ASP A 60 0.31 -14.49 -14.31
N PRO A 61 -0.33 -15.33 -13.49
CA PRO A 61 -1.24 -14.88 -12.44
C PRO A 61 -0.61 -13.89 -11.46
N GLY A 62 0.72 -13.89 -11.33
CA GLY A 62 1.48 -12.93 -10.52
C GLY A 62 1.22 -11.48 -10.93
N ASP A 63 1.27 -11.18 -12.23
CA ASP A 63 1.02 -9.83 -12.77
C ASP A 63 -0.41 -9.37 -12.50
N ARG A 64 -1.38 -10.31 -12.44
CA ARG A 64 -2.77 -10.01 -12.11
C ARG A 64 -2.97 -9.76 -10.62
N VAL A 65 -2.24 -10.45 -9.76
CA VAL A 65 -2.29 -10.22 -8.30
C VAL A 65 -1.61 -8.89 -7.96
N GLU A 66 -0.52 -8.53 -8.64
CA GLU A 66 0.12 -7.21 -8.54
C GLU A 66 -0.82 -6.10 -9.01
N ALA A 67 -1.45 -6.25 -10.19
CA ALA A 67 -2.42 -5.28 -10.69
C ALA A 67 -3.69 -5.15 -9.81
N LEU A 68 -4.12 -6.23 -9.14
CA LEU A 68 -5.19 -6.18 -8.14
C LEU A 68 -4.74 -5.46 -6.86
N GLY A 69 -3.46 -5.57 -6.49
CA GLY A 69 -2.84 -4.81 -5.40
C GLY A 69 -2.73 -3.31 -5.71
N ASP A 70 -2.32 -2.95 -6.92
CA ASP A 70 -2.17 -1.56 -7.37
C ASP A 70 -3.54 -0.84 -7.47
N GLY A 71 -4.57 -1.54 -7.95
CA GLY A 71 -5.95 -1.03 -7.90
C GLY A 71 -6.45 -0.81 -6.46
N SER A 72 -6.01 -1.66 -5.52
CA SER A 72 -6.34 -1.55 -4.09
C SER A 72 -5.67 -0.36 -3.41
N ALA A 73 -4.44 -0.01 -3.81
CA ALA A 73 -3.67 1.07 -3.19
C ALA A 73 -4.32 2.45 -3.39
N ALA A 74 -4.73 2.76 -4.63
CA ALA A 74 -5.41 4.01 -4.95
C ALA A 74 -6.76 4.13 -4.24
N GLU A 75 -7.57 3.06 -4.25
CA GLU A 75 -8.86 3.01 -3.55
C GLU A 75 -8.71 3.21 -2.04
N LEU A 76 -7.69 2.59 -1.44
CA LEU A 76 -7.36 2.75 -0.03
C LEU A 76 -6.95 4.20 0.28
N LEU A 77 -6.12 4.83 -0.56
CA LEU A 77 -5.68 6.21 -0.38
C LEU A 77 -6.84 7.20 -0.51
N ASP A 78 -7.78 6.94 -1.42
CA ASP A 78 -8.99 7.75 -1.59
C ASP A 78 -9.95 7.60 -0.40
N ALA A 79 -10.23 6.37 0.04
CA ALA A 79 -11.03 6.13 1.24
C ALA A 79 -10.41 6.78 2.49
N ALA A 80 -9.09 6.78 2.59
CA ALA A 80 -8.36 7.44 3.67
C ALA A 80 -8.44 8.97 3.58
N ALA A 81 -8.34 9.56 2.39
CA ALA A 81 -8.48 10.99 2.20
C ALA A 81 -9.90 11.48 2.53
N ASP A 82 -10.91 10.74 2.10
CA ASP A 82 -12.31 11.02 2.42
C ASP A 82 -12.56 10.93 3.93
N ARG A 83 -12.03 9.90 4.59
CA ARG A 83 -12.10 9.77 6.05
C ARG A 83 -11.39 10.91 6.76
N LEU A 84 -10.22 11.34 6.27
CA LEU A 84 -9.43 12.42 6.86
C LEU A 84 -10.19 13.76 6.79
N GLY A 85 -10.90 14.02 5.69
CA GLY A 85 -11.81 15.17 5.55
C GLY A 85 -11.10 16.53 5.51
N ARG A 86 -9.82 16.58 5.12
CA ARG A 86 -9.03 17.80 4.93
C ARG A 86 -7.96 17.60 3.84
N PRO A 87 -7.37 18.68 3.29
CA PRO A 87 -6.34 18.56 2.27
C PRO A 87 -5.16 17.68 2.73
N CYS A 88 -4.76 16.75 1.87
CA CYS A 88 -3.64 15.84 2.08
C CYS A 88 -2.95 15.51 0.75
N VAL A 89 -1.70 15.08 0.85
CA VAL A 89 -0.94 14.48 -0.25
C VAL A 89 -1.15 12.97 -0.16
N ARG A 90 -1.37 12.31 -1.31
CA ARG A 90 -1.43 10.85 -1.41
C ARG A 90 -0.16 10.38 -2.10
N GLU A 91 0.55 9.46 -1.47
CA GLU A 91 1.77 8.87 -2.00
C GLU A 91 1.63 7.35 -1.99
N GLU A 92 1.93 6.75 -3.12
CA GLU A 92 2.11 5.30 -3.24
C GLU A 92 3.61 5.05 -3.48
N ARG A 93 4.20 4.17 -2.67
CA ARG A 93 5.59 3.74 -2.81
C ARG A 93 5.62 2.22 -2.93
N ALA A 94 6.63 1.68 -3.60
CA ALA A 94 6.83 0.24 -3.69
C ALA A 94 8.22 -0.10 -3.13
N GLY A 95 8.30 -1.11 -2.27
CA GLY A 95 9.59 -1.52 -1.71
C GLY A 95 9.50 -2.15 -0.33
N ARG A 96 10.53 -1.90 0.48
CA ARG A 96 10.57 -2.35 1.87
C ARG A 96 10.05 -1.24 2.77
N PRO A 97 8.96 -1.46 3.54
CA PRO A 97 8.31 -0.39 4.31
C PRO A 97 9.26 0.30 5.30
N GLU A 98 10.22 -0.43 5.88
CA GLU A 98 11.21 0.13 6.80
C GLU A 98 12.18 1.14 6.14
N ARG A 99 12.25 1.17 4.80
CA ARG A 99 13.02 2.16 4.04
C ARG A 99 12.11 3.25 3.47
N GLU A 100 10.98 2.84 2.93
CA GLU A 100 10.07 3.74 2.21
C GLU A 100 9.31 4.69 3.13
N VAL A 101 9.06 4.33 4.39
CA VAL A 101 8.33 5.21 5.32
C VAL A 101 9.17 6.38 5.83
N VAL A 102 10.51 6.26 5.80
CA VAL A 102 11.44 7.25 6.39
C VAL A 102 12.06 8.20 5.36
N ALA A 103 11.86 7.94 4.06
CA ALA A 103 12.43 8.71 2.96
C ALA A 103 11.67 10.00 2.64
#